data_AF-A0A0D2PMS4-F1
#
_entry.id   AF-A0A0D2PMS4-F1
#
_cell.length_a   1.000
_cell.length_b   1.000
_cell.length_c   1.000
_cell.angle_alpha   90.00
_cell.angle_beta   90.00
_cell.angle_gamma   90.00
#
_symmetry.space_group_name_H-M   'P 1'
#
loop_
_entity.id
_entity.type
_entity.pdbx_description
1 polymer ?
#
loop_
_entity_poly.entity_id
_entity_poly.type
_entity_poly.pdbx_seq_one_letter_code
_entity_poly.pdbx_strand_id
1 'polypeptide(L)'
;TDPLVHHGRHFGRTIHALCNLHALINNGIIRMGERSEEPEDAFTAQEQREHKVFIALLKSVPGLEERIMTSDSAEEVHNIAALLQKGASSARSDDTKSLKSAIIDWLVPVGEPLVPPISRNIKIDRGFNHEKTGALLCPAGVDWSDPEIKDKLRSSELSVSGDQWPIFLYSSYTYDEMDPWEGLLRSAILVKAFKHIFTSPSSVCREAKATRSGNARIHGMTSVTRASIAYAATQARFALSSSSVFSRTDTATDSERFYNSILEVLEDPDEADDVNALLAWWNRQIFPNYIPNARPISKDSALAKIKAKR
;
A
#
# COMPACT_ATOMS: atom_id res chain seq x y z
N THR A 1 16.68 11.50 13.21
CA THR A 1 16.62 10.09 12.78
C THR A 1 17.59 9.91 11.66
N ASP A 2 18.31 8.79 11.62
CA ASP A 2 19.24 8.46 10.53
C ASP A 2 18.54 8.59 9.15
N PRO A 3 19.18 9.20 8.13
CA PRO A 3 18.60 9.35 6.79
C PRO A 3 18.16 8.03 6.16
N LEU A 4 18.91 6.93 6.32
CA LEU A 4 18.53 5.62 5.77
C LEU A 4 17.27 5.07 6.43
N VAL A 5 17.10 5.29 7.74
CA VAL A 5 15.84 4.95 8.42
C VAL A 5 14.68 5.78 7.85
N HIS A 6 14.90 7.06 7.54
CA HIS A 6 13.90 7.90 6.91
C HIS A 6 13.52 7.42 5.50
N HIS A 7 14.50 7.08 4.67
CA HIS A 7 14.27 6.51 3.34
C HIS A 7 13.58 5.14 3.40
N GLY A 8 13.99 4.28 4.34
CA GLY A 8 13.35 2.98 4.57
C GLY A 8 11.86 3.11 4.91
N ARG A 9 11.47 4.14 5.67
CA ARG A 9 10.04 4.43 5.94
C ARG A 9 9.27 4.75 4.66
N HIS A 10 9.86 5.49 3.73
CA HIS A 10 9.21 5.83 2.46
C HIS A 10 9.12 4.63 1.53
N PHE A 11 10.24 3.92 1.36
CA PHE A 11 10.36 2.73 0.54
C PHE A 11 9.33 1.68 0.94
N GLY A 12 9.21 1.39 2.25
CA GLY A 12 8.23 0.42 2.76
C GLY A 12 6.76 0.81 2.53
N ARG A 13 6.46 2.09 2.33
CA ARG A 13 5.08 2.56 2.08
C ARG A 13 4.74 2.65 0.60
N THR A 14 5.72 2.84 -0.27
CA THR A 14 5.48 3.30 -1.66
C THR A 14 6.11 2.46 -2.74
N ILE A 15 7.06 1.58 -2.39
CA ILE A 15 7.75 0.71 -3.34
C ILE A 15 7.48 -0.75 -2.99
N HIS A 16 7.87 -1.21 -1.80
CA HIS A 16 7.59 -2.58 -1.39
C HIS A 16 7.50 -2.73 0.14
N ALA A 17 6.34 -3.16 0.65
CA ALA A 17 6.08 -3.16 2.08
C ALA A 17 6.63 -4.38 2.84
N LEU A 18 6.70 -5.52 2.16
CA LEU A 18 6.93 -6.83 2.79
C LEU A 18 8.24 -7.50 2.35
N CYS A 19 9.21 -6.74 1.84
CA CYS A 19 10.49 -7.34 1.45
C CYS A 19 11.44 -7.55 2.65
N ASN A 20 12.34 -8.51 2.51
CA ASN A 20 13.54 -8.63 3.30
C ASN A 20 14.65 -7.80 2.65
N LEU A 21 14.96 -6.63 3.23
CA LEU A 21 15.91 -5.68 2.64
C LEU A 21 17.35 -6.20 2.61
N HIS A 22 17.73 -7.11 3.50
CA HIS A 22 19.06 -7.74 3.45
C HIS A 22 19.18 -8.64 2.22
N ALA A 23 18.19 -9.52 2.00
CA ALA A 23 18.17 -10.41 0.84
C ALA A 23 18.08 -9.60 -0.46
N LEU A 24 17.20 -8.59 -0.50
CA LEU A 24 17.03 -7.72 -1.67
C LEU A 24 18.33 -7.03 -2.10
N ILE A 25 19.06 -6.45 -1.14
CA ILE A 25 20.32 -5.75 -1.43
C ILE A 25 21.41 -6.74 -1.85
N ASN A 26 21.59 -7.85 -1.12
CA ASN A 26 22.60 -8.84 -1.47
C ASN A 26 22.37 -9.45 -2.86
N ASN A 27 21.13 -9.87 -3.15
CA ASN A 27 20.77 -10.42 -4.47
C ASN A 27 20.94 -9.36 -5.57
N GLY A 28 20.63 -8.09 -5.28
CA GLY A 28 20.83 -6.98 -6.18
C GLY A 28 22.30 -6.73 -6.54
N ILE A 29 23.19 -6.77 -5.54
CA ILE A 29 24.65 -6.65 -5.73
C ILE A 29 25.18 -7.80 -6.58
N ILE A 30 24.82 -9.04 -6.23
CA ILE A 30 25.23 -10.25 -7.00
C ILE A 30 24.78 -10.13 -8.46
N ARG A 31 23.54 -9.67 -8.69
CA ARG A 31 23.01 -9.49 -10.04
C ARG A 31 23.71 -8.39 -10.84
N MET A 32 24.11 -7.29 -10.20
CA MET A 32 24.83 -6.20 -10.87
C MET A 32 26.33 -6.45 -11.03
N GLY A 33 26.90 -7.38 -10.27
CA GLY A 33 28.30 -7.80 -10.35
C GLY A 33 28.44 -9.12 -11.10
N GLU A 34 28.42 -10.22 -10.36
CA GLU A 34 28.71 -11.58 -10.82
C GLU A 34 27.82 -12.05 -11.97
N ARG A 35 26.53 -11.67 -11.96
CA ARG A 35 25.53 -12.10 -12.95
C ARG A 35 25.13 -10.98 -13.92
N SER A 36 25.96 -9.96 -14.10
CA SER A 36 25.63 -8.77 -14.92
C SER A 36 25.55 -9.07 -16.42
N GLU A 37 26.27 -10.08 -16.89
CA GLU A 37 26.26 -10.50 -18.30
C GLU A 37 25.16 -11.53 -18.61
N GLU A 38 24.47 -12.05 -17.60
CA GLU A 38 23.39 -13.01 -17.81
C GLU A 38 22.17 -12.32 -18.45
N PRO A 39 21.57 -12.90 -19.50
CA PRO A 39 20.39 -12.34 -20.13
C PRO A 39 19.16 -12.44 -19.19
N GLU A 40 18.16 -11.57 -19.41
CA GLU A 40 17.02 -11.46 -18.49
C GLU A 40 16.19 -12.76 -18.39
N ASP A 41 16.15 -13.57 -19.44
CA ASP A 41 15.47 -14.87 -19.51
C ASP A 41 16.16 -15.98 -18.71
N ALA A 42 17.41 -15.78 -18.27
CA ALA A 42 18.10 -16.68 -17.34
C ALA A 42 17.56 -16.59 -15.91
N PHE A 43 16.78 -15.55 -15.60
CA PHE A 43 16.22 -15.30 -14.27
C PHE A 43 14.75 -15.69 -14.21
N THR A 44 14.34 -16.25 -13.07
CA THR A 44 12.93 -16.50 -12.78
C THR A 44 12.13 -15.19 -12.72
N ALA A 45 10.82 -15.26 -12.95
CA ALA A 45 9.92 -14.10 -12.80
C ALA A 45 10.03 -13.45 -11.40
N GLN A 46 10.27 -14.24 -10.37
CA GLN A 46 10.48 -13.74 -9.01
C GLN A 46 11.78 -12.93 -8.88
N GLU A 47 12.90 -13.45 -9.39
CA GLU A 47 14.18 -12.73 -9.39
C GLU A 47 14.13 -11.44 -10.22
N GLN A 48 13.40 -11.45 -11.35
CA GLN A 48 13.16 -10.25 -12.14
C GLN A 48 12.36 -9.19 -11.36
N ARG A 49 11.29 -9.58 -10.66
CA ARG A 49 10.52 -8.68 -9.79
C ARG A 49 11.38 -8.13 -8.65
N GLU A 50 12.11 -8.98 -7.95
CA GLU A 50 13.01 -8.56 -6.87
C GLU A 50 14.05 -7.56 -7.36
N HIS A 51 14.63 -7.78 -8.54
CA HIS A 51 15.57 -6.83 -9.12
C HIS A 51 14.92 -5.49 -9.48
N LYS A 52 13.70 -5.48 -10.03
CA LYS A 52 12.96 -4.23 -10.26
C LYS A 52 12.76 -3.44 -8.97
N VAL A 53 12.42 -4.13 -7.87
CA VAL A 53 12.29 -3.52 -6.53
C VAL A 53 13.64 -2.99 -6.03
N PHE A 54 14.73 -3.71 -6.25
CA PHE A 54 16.09 -3.26 -5.90
C PHE A 54 16.50 -2.00 -6.68
N ILE A 55 16.27 -1.96 -7.99
CA ILE A 55 16.54 -0.78 -8.82
C ILE A 55 15.67 0.41 -8.36
N ALA A 56 14.41 0.17 -7.99
CA ALA A 56 13.56 1.22 -7.42
C ALA A 56 14.07 1.72 -6.07
N LEU A 57 14.61 0.84 -5.22
CA LEU A 57 15.28 1.23 -3.96
C LEU A 57 16.46 2.16 -4.23
N LEU A 58 17.38 1.79 -5.12
CA LEU A 58 18.55 2.59 -5.47
C LEU A 58 18.16 3.99 -5.95
N LYS A 59 17.16 4.08 -6.84
CA LYS A 59 16.65 5.37 -7.35
C LYS A 59 15.97 6.23 -6.26
N SER A 60 15.43 5.60 -5.22
CA SER A 60 14.71 6.29 -4.15
C SER A 60 15.62 6.89 -3.07
N VAL A 61 16.89 6.48 -3.01
CA VAL A 61 17.85 6.90 -1.99
C VAL A 61 19.08 7.51 -2.66
N PRO A 62 19.24 8.84 -2.64
CA PRO A 62 20.38 9.50 -3.28
C PRO A 62 21.72 8.95 -2.78
N GLY A 63 22.61 8.59 -3.71
CA GLY A 63 23.95 8.08 -3.41
C GLY A 63 24.01 6.66 -2.86
N LEU A 64 22.88 5.93 -2.78
CA LEU A 64 22.86 4.57 -2.24
C LEU A 64 23.60 3.58 -3.15
N GLU A 65 23.42 3.70 -4.47
CA GLU A 65 24.09 2.84 -5.44
C GLU A 65 25.61 2.96 -5.34
N GLU A 66 26.14 4.19 -5.44
CA GLU A 66 27.57 4.45 -5.28
C GLU A 66 28.08 3.89 -3.95
N ARG A 67 27.40 4.20 -2.84
CA ARG A 67 27.81 3.74 -1.51
C ARG A 67 27.84 2.22 -1.38
N ILE A 68 26.89 1.51 -1.97
CA ILE A 68 26.86 0.05 -1.94
C ILE A 68 27.98 -0.52 -2.82
N MET A 69 28.18 0.04 -4.02
CA MET A 69 29.14 -0.47 -5.00
C MET A 69 30.60 -0.17 -4.64
N THR A 70 30.87 0.90 -3.90
CA THR A 70 32.23 1.23 -3.42
C THR A 70 32.55 0.62 -2.06
N SER A 71 31.60 -0.08 -1.43
CA SER A 71 31.79 -0.66 -0.11
C SER A 71 32.49 -2.01 -0.19
N ASP A 72 33.75 -2.06 0.24
CA ASP A 72 34.50 -3.32 0.38
C ASP A 72 34.10 -4.11 1.64
N SER A 73 33.26 -3.54 2.51
CA SER A 73 32.83 -4.14 3.77
C SER A 73 31.41 -4.71 3.70
N ALA A 74 31.29 -6.03 3.84
CA ALA A 74 30.00 -6.70 3.99
C ALA A 74 29.22 -6.21 5.23
N GLU A 75 29.93 -5.76 6.28
CA GLU A 75 29.31 -5.21 7.49
C GLU A 75 28.65 -3.85 7.22
N GLU A 76 29.25 -3.00 6.39
CA GLU A 76 28.63 -1.73 6.02
C GLU A 76 27.34 -1.95 5.22
N VAL A 77 27.37 -2.84 4.21
CA VAL A 77 26.18 -3.21 3.44
C VAL A 77 25.09 -3.79 4.36
N HIS A 78 25.47 -4.64 5.31
CA HIS A 78 24.55 -5.18 6.32
C HIS A 78 23.92 -4.06 7.17
N ASN A 79 24.72 -3.09 7.63
CA ASN A 79 24.24 -1.96 8.42
C ASN A 79 23.29 -1.05 7.63
N ILE A 80 23.58 -0.79 6.35
CA ILE A 80 22.69 -0.03 5.45
C ILE A 80 21.34 -0.74 5.33
N ALA A 81 21.35 -2.04 5.03
CA ALA A 81 20.14 -2.86 4.93
C ALA A 81 19.35 -2.87 6.26
N ALA A 82 20.04 -2.98 7.40
CA ALA A 82 19.41 -2.97 8.72
C ALA A 82 18.73 -1.63 9.03
N LEU A 83 19.34 -0.49 8.66
CA LEU A 83 18.74 0.84 8.86
C LEU A 83 17.52 1.05 7.97
N LEU A 84 17.58 0.66 6.69
CA LEU A 84 16.43 0.70 5.79
C LEU A 84 15.30 -0.21 6.30
N GLN A 85 15.63 -1.43 6.74
CA GLN A 85 14.67 -2.39 7.26
C GLN A 85 14.01 -1.89 8.54
N LYS A 86 14.78 -1.28 9.44
CA LYS A 86 14.28 -0.60 10.64
C LYS A 86 13.32 0.51 10.26
N GLY A 87 13.64 1.31 9.25
CA GLY A 87 12.75 2.33 8.69
C GLY A 87 11.41 1.76 8.25
N ALA A 88 11.43 0.79 7.33
CA ALA A 88 10.23 0.16 6.79
C ALA A 88 9.36 -0.48 7.89
N SER A 89 9.98 -1.24 8.80
CA SER A 89 9.26 -1.88 9.91
C SER A 89 8.69 -0.87 10.91
N SER A 90 9.41 0.22 11.22
CA SER A 90 8.90 1.26 12.12
C SER A 90 7.73 2.01 11.51
N ALA A 91 7.80 2.35 10.21
CA ALA A 91 6.67 2.97 9.50
C ALA A 91 5.41 2.09 9.57
N ARG A 92 5.56 0.80 9.27
CA ARG A 92 4.46 -0.17 9.33
C ARG A 92 3.84 -0.30 10.72
N SER A 93 4.67 -0.36 11.77
CA SER A 93 4.18 -0.43 13.15
C SER A 93 3.43 0.84 13.57
N ASP A 94 3.93 2.02 13.19
CA ASP A 94 3.27 3.30 13.47
C ASP A 94 1.92 3.40 12.74
N ASP A 95 1.90 3.03 11.46
CA ASP A 95 0.69 3.07 10.62
C ASP A 95 -0.36 2.07 11.16
N THR A 96 0.05 0.83 11.43
CA THR A 96 -0.80 -0.21 12.06
C THR A 96 -1.43 0.31 13.35
N LYS A 97 -0.62 0.89 14.24
CA LYS A 97 -1.08 1.39 15.54
C LYS A 97 -2.08 2.53 15.39
N SER A 98 -1.81 3.46 14.48
CA SER A 98 -2.66 4.64 14.29
C SER A 98 -3.97 4.31 13.57
N LEU A 99 -3.96 3.38 12.62
CA LEU A 99 -5.13 3.00 11.84
C LEU A 99 -6.10 2.12 12.64
N LYS A 100 -5.56 1.35 13.59
CA LYS A 100 -6.31 0.43 14.46
C LYS A 100 -7.50 1.08 15.15
N SER A 101 -7.37 2.30 15.67
CA SER A 101 -8.51 3.00 16.29
C SER A 101 -9.33 3.78 15.27
N ALA A 102 -8.66 4.47 14.34
CA ALA A 102 -9.30 5.34 13.36
C ALA A 102 -10.31 4.62 12.47
N ILE A 103 -10.02 3.38 12.08
CA ILE A 103 -10.90 2.63 11.16
C ILE A 103 -12.28 2.35 11.74
N ILE A 104 -12.40 2.22 13.07
CA ILE A 104 -13.70 1.98 13.74
C ILE A 104 -14.61 3.19 13.57
N ASP A 105 -14.04 4.39 13.67
CA ASP A 105 -14.78 5.64 13.50
C ASP A 105 -15.27 5.85 12.06
N TRP A 106 -14.84 4.99 11.12
CA TRP A 106 -15.28 5.02 9.72
C TRP A 106 -16.32 3.96 9.37
N LEU A 107 -16.59 3.00 10.28
CA LEU A 107 -17.55 1.91 10.06
C LEU A 107 -19.01 2.38 10.09
N VAL A 108 -19.27 3.45 10.83
CA VAL A 108 -20.61 4.04 10.99
C VAL A 108 -20.55 5.54 10.72
N PRO A 109 -21.67 6.15 10.27
CA PRO A 109 -21.78 7.60 10.17
C PRO A 109 -21.45 8.30 11.50
N VAL A 110 -20.97 9.55 11.40
CA VAL A 110 -20.62 10.34 12.57
C VAL A 110 -21.86 10.54 13.45
N GLY A 111 -21.78 10.12 14.71
CA GLY A 111 -22.86 10.25 15.69
C GLY A 111 -23.68 8.99 15.90
N GLU A 112 -23.51 7.95 15.07
CA GLU A 112 -24.18 6.66 15.26
C GLU A 112 -23.32 5.71 16.11
N PRO A 113 -23.91 5.00 17.09
CA PRO A 113 -23.21 3.99 17.86
C PRO A 113 -23.03 2.71 17.03
N LEU A 114 -21.84 2.12 17.10
CA LEU A 114 -21.63 0.77 16.60
C LEU A 114 -22.26 -0.23 17.58
N VAL A 115 -23.10 -1.13 17.08
CA VAL A 115 -23.80 -2.13 17.89
C VAL A 115 -23.44 -3.54 17.37
N PRO A 116 -22.83 -4.41 18.20
CA PRO A 116 -22.29 -4.12 19.52
C PRO A 116 -21.06 -3.17 19.48
N PRO A 117 -20.74 -2.45 20.58
CA PRO A 117 -19.56 -1.58 20.60
C PRO A 117 -18.27 -2.36 20.40
N ILE A 118 -17.40 -1.90 19.49
CA ILE A 118 -16.06 -2.47 19.29
C ILE A 118 -15.02 -1.67 20.08
N SER A 119 -14.13 -2.38 20.78
CA SER A 119 -12.98 -1.76 21.43
C SER A 119 -12.01 -1.11 20.43
N ARG A 120 -11.66 0.16 20.69
CA ARG A 120 -10.67 0.90 19.86
C ARG A 120 -9.26 0.32 19.94
N ASN A 121 -8.91 -0.30 21.05
CA ASN A 121 -7.55 -0.76 21.35
C ASN A 121 -7.40 -2.29 21.35
N ILE A 122 -8.50 -3.04 21.32
CA ILE A 122 -8.49 -4.51 21.31
C ILE A 122 -9.22 -4.98 20.04
N LYS A 123 -8.65 -5.95 19.33
CA LYS A 123 -9.19 -6.43 18.04
C LYS A 123 -10.02 -7.70 18.16
N ILE A 124 -10.10 -8.33 19.34
CA ILE A 124 -10.73 -9.65 19.51
C ILE A 124 -12.17 -9.70 18.99
N ASP A 125 -12.93 -8.62 19.17
CA ASP A 125 -14.33 -8.50 18.73
C ASP A 125 -14.47 -7.98 17.29
N ARG A 126 -13.39 -7.92 16.50
CA ARG A 126 -13.40 -7.50 15.09
C ARG A 126 -13.37 -8.71 14.16
N GLY A 127 -13.11 -8.50 12.87
CA GLY A 127 -13.13 -9.58 11.89
C GLY A 127 -14.53 -10.16 11.76
N PHE A 128 -14.60 -11.48 11.60
CA PHE A 128 -15.85 -12.23 11.47
C PHE A 128 -16.66 -12.33 12.78
N ASN A 129 -16.07 -11.92 13.92
CA ASN A 129 -16.75 -11.89 15.22
C ASN A 129 -17.76 -10.74 15.35
N HIS A 130 -17.76 -9.78 14.42
CA HIS A 130 -18.69 -8.66 14.41
C HIS A 130 -19.28 -8.42 13.03
N GLU A 131 -20.58 -8.13 13.00
CA GLU A 131 -21.38 -8.03 11.78
C GLU A 131 -20.79 -7.04 10.75
N LYS A 132 -20.49 -5.80 11.15
CA LYS A 132 -19.94 -4.78 10.24
C LYS A 132 -18.54 -5.07 9.72
N THR A 133 -17.60 -5.49 10.58
CA THR A 133 -16.23 -5.80 10.15
C THR A 133 -16.16 -7.09 9.36
N GLY A 134 -16.98 -8.07 9.70
CA GLY A 134 -17.10 -9.35 9.01
C GLY A 134 -17.66 -9.16 7.61
N ALA A 135 -18.74 -8.39 7.47
CA ALA A 135 -19.30 -8.03 6.16
C ALA A 135 -18.25 -7.40 5.24
N LEU A 136 -17.45 -6.44 5.75
CA LEU A 136 -16.39 -5.79 4.98
C LEU A 136 -15.22 -6.72 4.61
N LEU A 137 -14.92 -7.71 5.44
CA LEU A 137 -13.84 -8.67 5.23
C LEU A 137 -14.27 -9.93 4.47
N CYS A 138 -15.56 -10.13 4.28
CA CYS A 138 -16.09 -11.24 3.50
C CYS A 138 -15.53 -11.17 2.07
N PRO A 139 -15.06 -12.30 1.50
CA PRO A 139 -14.67 -12.37 0.10
C PRO A 139 -15.78 -11.84 -0.82
N ALA A 140 -15.40 -11.13 -1.87
CA ALA A 140 -16.35 -10.43 -2.75
C ALA A 140 -17.37 -11.38 -3.42
N GLY A 141 -16.97 -12.60 -3.76
CA GLY A 141 -17.83 -13.62 -4.35
C GLY A 141 -18.58 -14.51 -3.34
N VAL A 142 -18.63 -14.11 -2.06
CA VAL A 142 -19.29 -14.88 -1.00
C VAL A 142 -20.37 -14.03 -0.35
N ASP A 143 -21.59 -14.57 -0.26
CA ASP A 143 -22.71 -13.87 0.35
C ASP A 143 -22.61 -13.88 1.88
N TRP A 144 -22.28 -12.73 2.46
CA TRP A 144 -22.27 -12.55 3.90
C TRP A 144 -23.66 -12.68 4.53
N SER A 145 -24.76 -12.53 3.78
CA SER A 145 -26.11 -12.69 4.33
C SER A 145 -26.45 -14.14 4.69
N ASP A 146 -25.75 -15.13 4.14
CA ASP A 146 -25.93 -16.55 4.46
C ASP A 146 -25.42 -16.88 5.88
N PRO A 147 -26.29 -17.33 6.81
CA PRO A 147 -25.89 -17.70 8.17
C PRO A 147 -24.85 -18.84 8.21
N GLU A 148 -24.90 -19.79 7.28
CA GLU A 148 -23.96 -20.92 7.26
C GLU A 148 -22.55 -20.45 6.92
N ILE A 149 -22.44 -19.50 6.00
CA ILE A 149 -21.17 -18.85 5.65
C ILE A 149 -20.62 -18.06 6.84
N LYS A 150 -21.47 -17.28 7.53
CA LYS A 150 -21.04 -16.53 8.72
C LYS A 150 -20.46 -17.45 9.78
N ASP A 151 -21.12 -18.58 10.04
CA ASP A 151 -20.68 -19.52 11.06
C ASP A 151 -19.39 -20.23 10.65
N LYS A 152 -19.25 -20.67 9.39
CA LYS A 152 -17.99 -21.25 8.87
C LYS A 152 -16.81 -20.27 8.92
N LEU A 153 -17.05 -18.98 8.65
CA LEU A 153 -16.02 -17.94 8.74
C LEU A 153 -15.64 -17.62 10.19
N ARG A 154 -16.59 -17.69 11.12
CA ARG A 154 -16.35 -17.51 12.57
C ARG A 154 -15.63 -18.69 13.19
N SER A 155 -16.02 -19.92 12.86
CA SER A 155 -15.39 -21.15 13.35
C SER A 155 -14.03 -21.42 12.70
N SER A 156 -13.66 -20.63 11.68
CA SER A 156 -12.45 -20.81 10.86
C SER A 156 -12.43 -22.13 10.07
N GLU A 157 -13.59 -22.74 9.84
CA GLU A 157 -13.77 -23.87 8.92
C GLU A 157 -13.59 -23.42 7.47
N LEU A 158 -14.04 -22.21 7.14
CA LEU A 158 -13.76 -21.57 5.86
C LEU A 158 -12.55 -20.63 6.01
N SER A 159 -11.38 -21.13 5.63
CA SER A 159 -10.16 -20.32 5.59
C SER A 159 -10.18 -19.41 4.37
N VAL A 160 -10.22 -18.10 4.59
CA VAL A 160 -10.13 -17.09 3.54
C VAL A 160 -8.67 -16.86 3.19
N SER A 161 -8.29 -17.15 1.95
CA SER A 161 -6.94 -16.94 1.46
C SER A 161 -6.73 -15.51 0.93
N GLY A 162 -5.47 -15.12 0.71
CA GLY A 162 -5.11 -13.71 0.50
C GLY A 162 -5.39 -13.23 -0.92
N ASP A 163 -5.58 -14.17 -1.84
CA ASP A 163 -6.12 -13.93 -3.17
C ASP A 163 -7.64 -13.76 -3.17
N GLN A 164 -8.34 -14.21 -2.12
CA GLN A 164 -9.77 -13.93 -1.97
C GLN A 164 -9.97 -12.52 -1.43
N TRP A 165 -10.12 -11.60 -2.37
CA TRP A 165 -10.24 -10.19 -2.05
C TRP A 165 -11.55 -9.86 -1.33
N PRO A 166 -11.47 -9.11 -0.22
CA PRO A 166 -12.63 -8.75 0.57
C PRO A 166 -13.41 -7.61 -0.07
N ILE A 167 -14.72 -7.59 0.18
CA ILE A 167 -15.64 -6.60 -0.42
C ILE A 167 -15.29 -5.15 -0.07
N PHE A 168 -14.55 -4.90 1.03
CA PHE A 168 -14.13 -3.54 1.37
C PHE A 168 -13.24 -2.88 0.32
N LEU A 169 -12.63 -3.62 -0.62
CA LEU A 169 -11.86 -3.02 -1.71
C LEU A 169 -12.76 -2.31 -2.73
N TYR A 170 -13.99 -2.77 -2.88
CA TYR A 170 -14.91 -2.30 -3.91
C TYR A 170 -15.67 -1.03 -3.50
N SER A 171 -15.92 -0.15 -4.47
CA SER A 171 -16.77 1.02 -4.26
C SER A 171 -18.17 0.58 -3.83
N SER A 172 -18.76 1.31 -2.89
CA SER A 172 -20.07 0.98 -2.30
C SER A 172 -20.19 -0.42 -1.67
N TYR A 173 -19.09 -1.16 -1.57
CA TYR A 173 -19.05 -2.55 -1.07
C TYR A 173 -19.93 -3.50 -1.90
N THR A 174 -19.92 -3.32 -3.22
CA THR A 174 -20.65 -4.14 -4.20
C THR A 174 -19.67 -4.74 -5.20
N TYR A 175 -19.84 -6.03 -5.50
CA TYR A 175 -19.03 -6.77 -6.47
C TYR A 175 -19.89 -7.15 -7.67
N ASP A 176 -19.41 -6.88 -8.88
CA ASP A 176 -20.04 -7.30 -10.12
C ASP A 176 -19.25 -8.49 -10.70
N GLU A 177 -19.92 -9.63 -10.83
CA GLU A 177 -19.31 -10.84 -11.40
C GLU A 177 -19.04 -10.71 -12.91
N MET A 178 -19.78 -9.85 -13.60
CA MET A 178 -19.63 -9.61 -15.04
C MET A 178 -18.54 -8.59 -15.35
N ASP A 179 -18.24 -7.69 -14.40
CA ASP A 179 -17.16 -6.72 -14.47
C ASP A 179 -16.42 -6.63 -13.12
N PRO A 180 -15.45 -7.54 -12.86
CA PRO A 180 -14.69 -7.57 -11.61
C PRO A 180 -13.83 -6.32 -11.35
N TRP A 181 -13.59 -5.48 -12.36
CA TRP A 181 -12.85 -4.23 -12.19
C TRP A 181 -13.72 -3.09 -11.67
N GLU A 182 -15.04 -3.20 -11.82
CA GLU A 182 -15.94 -2.11 -11.47
C GLU A 182 -15.87 -1.83 -9.97
N GLY A 183 -15.45 -0.61 -9.65
CA GLY A 183 -15.28 -0.18 -8.27
C GLY A 183 -14.07 -0.77 -7.52
N LEU A 184 -13.28 -1.67 -8.11
CA LEU A 184 -12.12 -2.29 -7.46
C LEU A 184 -11.11 -1.23 -6.98
N LEU A 185 -10.67 -1.36 -5.71
CA LEU A 185 -9.75 -0.44 -5.03
C LEU A 185 -10.24 1.03 -4.97
N ARG A 186 -11.56 1.28 -5.07
CA ARG A 186 -12.16 2.63 -5.04
C ARG A 186 -13.06 2.86 -3.82
N SER A 187 -13.00 2.01 -2.81
CA SER A 187 -13.85 2.14 -1.63
C SER A 187 -13.52 3.37 -0.76
N ALA A 188 -14.54 3.92 -0.10
CA ALA A 188 -14.39 5.07 0.77
C ALA A 188 -13.48 4.79 1.97
N ILE A 189 -13.56 3.57 2.54
CA ILE A 189 -12.71 3.18 3.69
C ILE A 189 -11.23 3.09 3.28
N LEU A 190 -10.95 2.62 2.07
CA LEU A 190 -9.59 2.54 1.54
C LEU A 190 -9.00 3.93 1.28
N VAL A 191 -9.80 4.86 0.71
CA VAL A 191 -9.37 6.26 0.54
C VAL A 191 -9.09 6.93 1.89
N LYS A 192 -9.93 6.70 2.90
CA LYS A 192 -9.69 7.22 4.27
C LYS A 192 -8.41 6.63 4.88
N ALA A 193 -8.18 5.33 4.72
CA ALA A 193 -6.96 4.67 5.18
C ALA A 193 -5.71 5.25 4.51
N PHE A 194 -5.74 5.45 3.19
CA PHE A 194 -4.65 6.08 2.44
C PHE A 194 -4.38 7.50 2.96
N LYS A 195 -5.42 8.33 3.11
CA LYS A 195 -5.26 9.71 3.62
C LYS A 195 -4.71 9.74 5.05
N HIS A 196 -5.17 8.82 5.90
CA HIS A 196 -4.66 8.69 7.26
C HIS A 196 -3.16 8.38 7.29
N ILE A 197 -2.69 7.47 6.42
CA ILE A 197 -1.28 7.08 6.30
C ILE A 197 -0.45 8.18 5.63
N PHE A 198 -0.88 8.71 4.49
CA PHE A 198 -0.02 9.54 3.63
C PHE A 198 -0.19 11.04 3.83
N THR A 199 -1.40 11.56 4.08
CA THR A 199 -1.62 13.01 4.12
C THR A 199 -1.67 13.56 5.54
N SER A 200 -2.50 13.02 6.42
CA SER A 200 -2.55 13.35 7.87
C SER A 200 -3.81 12.70 8.45
N PRO A 201 -3.81 12.25 9.72
CA PRO A 201 -5.06 11.90 10.42
C PRO A 201 -6.10 13.03 10.37
N SER A 202 -5.65 14.28 10.45
CA SER A 202 -6.52 15.47 10.35
C SER A 202 -7.05 15.76 8.95
N SER A 203 -6.61 15.04 7.91
CA SER A 203 -7.19 15.18 6.56
C SER A 203 -8.42 14.30 6.35
N VAL A 204 -8.70 13.40 7.30
CA VAL A 204 -9.89 12.54 7.31
C VAL A 204 -11.06 13.22 8.04
N CYS A 205 -10.78 14.12 8.99
CA CYS A 205 -11.76 14.98 9.67
C CYS A 205 -11.67 16.41 9.15
N ARG A 206 -12.79 17.13 8.96
CA ARG A 206 -12.80 18.50 8.39
C ARG A 206 -12.12 19.57 9.27
N GLU A 207 -11.69 19.24 10.48
CA GLU A 207 -11.03 20.18 11.40
C GLU A 207 -9.51 20.15 11.22
N ALA A 208 -9.01 21.11 10.45
CA ALA A 208 -7.60 21.28 10.17
C ALA A 208 -6.82 21.76 11.40
N LYS A 209 -6.24 20.83 12.16
CA LYS A 209 -5.18 21.10 13.14
C LYS A 209 -4.03 20.13 12.95
N ALA A 210 -3.34 20.21 11.81
CA ALA A 210 -2.10 19.46 11.59
C ALA A 210 -0.90 20.21 12.23
N THR A 211 -0.25 19.59 13.21
CA THR A 211 1.00 20.10 13.81
C THR A 211 2.26 19.57 13.09
N ARG A 212 2.10 18.61 12.16
CA ARG A 212 3.18 17.99 11.39
C ARG A 212 2.75 17.75 9.94
N SER A 213 3.69 17.90 9.01
CA SER A 213 3.50 17.58 7.58
C SER A 213 3.14 16.11 7.38
N GLY A 214 2.28 15.82 6.39
CA GLY A 214 1.95 14.45 5.98
C GLY A 214 3.13 13.70 5.40
N ASN A 215 3.11 12.36 5.48
CA ASN A 215 4.15 11.50 4.89
C ASN A 215 4.35 11.78 3.37
N ALA A 216 3.27 12.02 2.63
CA ALA A 216 3.32 12.42 1.22
C ALA A 216 4.11 13.71 1.02
N ARG A 217 3.85 14.75 1.83
CA ARG A 217 4.58 16.01 1.76
C ARG A 217 6.03 15.87 2.23
N ILE A 218 6.26 15.10 3.29
CA ILE A 218 7.59 14.83 3.86
C ILE A 218 8.51 14.20 2.80
N HIS A 219 7.98 13.28 1.99
CA HIS A 219 8.74 12.57 0.97
C HIS A 219 8.54 13.14 -0.45
N GLY A 220 7.91 14.30 -0.59
CA GLY A 220 7.73 14.96 -1.88
C GLY A 220 6.86 14.17 -2.87
N MET A 221 5.94 13.32 -2.40
CA MET A 221 5.03 12.57 -3.25
C MET A 221 4.10 13.51 -4.01
N THR A 222 4.08 13.34 -5.32
CA THR A 222 3.20 14.07 -6.24
C THR A 222 2.10 13.21 -6.85
N SER A 223 2.25 11.89 -6.74
CA SER A 223 1.30 10.91 -7.22
C SER A 223 1.26 9.70 -6.31
N VAL A 224 0.17 8.94 -6.38
CA VAL A 224 0.08 7.61 -5.77
C VAL A 224 0.93 6.61 -6.56
N THR A 225 1.40 5.56 -5.90
CA THR A 225 2.03 4.41 -6.53
C THR A 225 1.15 3.16 -6.36
N ARG A 226 1.28 2.17 -7.25
CA ARG A 226 0.60 0.87 -7.14
C ARG A 226 0.82 0.24 -5.76
N ALA A 227 2.09 0.19 -5.33
CA ALA A 227 2.49 -0.31 -4.02
C ALA A 227 1.94 0.50 -2.85
N SER A 228 1.73 1.81 -2.98
CA SER A 228 1.11 2.61 -1.91
C SER A 228 -0.38 2.31 -1.72
N ILE A 229 -1.10 2.00 -2.80
CA ILE A 229 -2.51 1.58 -2.75
C ILE A 229 -2.59 0.19 -2.12
N ALA A 230 -1.79 -0.76 -2.61
CA ALA A 230 -1.71 -2.11 -2.04
C ALA A 230 -1.35 -2.07 -0.55
N TYR A 231 -0.39 -1.23 -0.16
CA TYR A 231 -0.01 -1.05 1.24
C TYR A 231 -1.17 -0.53 2.10
N ALA A 232 -1.89 0.50 1.64
CA ALA A 232 -3.05 1.03 2.35
C ALA A 232 -4.17 -0.03 2.49
N ALA A 233 -4.38 -0.85 1.45
CA ALA A 233 -5.33 -1.97 1.49
C ALA A 233 -4.92 -3.02 2.53
N THR A 234 -3.65 -3.44 2.55
CA THR A 234 -3.14 -4.40 3.54
C THR A 234 -3.28 -3.87 4.96
N GLN A 235 -2.98 -2.58 5.18
CA GLN A 235 -3.14 -1.92 6.48
C GLN A 235 -4.60 -1.88 6.92
N ALA A 236 -5.53 -1.53 6.02
CA ALA A 236 -6.96 -1.50 6.30
C ALA A 236 -7.51 -2.90 6.62
N ARG A 237 -7.17 -3.90 5.80
CA ARG A 237 -7.53 -5.31 6.02
C ARG A 237 -7.08 -5.79 7.39
N PHE A 238 -5.81 -5.52 7.73
CA PHE A 238 -5.30 -5.85 9.04
C PHE A 238 -6.07 -5.10 10.13
N ALA A 239 -6.33 -3.79 10.01
CA ALA A 239 -7.03 -3.04 11.05
C ALA A 239 -8.49 -3.51 11.29
N LEU A 240 -9.16 -4.05 10.26
CA LEU A 240 -10.49 -4.65 10.35
C LEU A 240 -10.50 -6.07 10.93
N SER A 241 -9.39 -6.81 10.83
CA SER A 241 -9.32 -8.21 11.28
C SER A 241 -9.31 -8.34 12.80
N SER A 242 -9.48 -9.56 13.31
CA SER A 242 -9.37 -9.86 14.75
C SER A 242 -7.93 -10.08 15.24
N SER A 243 -6.99 -10.35 14.33
CA SER A 243 -5.61 -10.72 14.67
C SER A 243 -4.87 -9.61 15.42
N SER A 244 -4.18 -9.96 16.51
CA SER A 244 -3.42 -8.99 17.31
C SER A 244 -1.99 -8.74 16.81
N VAL A 245 -1.45 -9.66 15.99
CA VAL A 245 -0.05 -9.65 15.53
C VAL A 245 0.02 -9.55 14.01
N PHE A 246 0.79 -8.58 13.54
CA PHE A 246 1.20 -8.49 12.14
C PHE A 246 2.49 -9.31 11.98
N SER A 247 2.37 -10.63 11.81
CA SER A 247 3.53 -11.52 11.66
C SER A 247 4.05 -11.48 10.22
N ARG A 248 5.36 -11.72 10.04
CA ARG A 248 5.99 -12.01 8.74
C ARG A 248 6.33 -13.51 8.61
N THR A 249 6.40 -14.25 9.72
CA THR A 249 7.06 -15.57 9.81
C THR A 249 6.13 -16.71 10.23
N ASP A 250 4.83 -16.47 10.31
CA ASP A 250 3.86 -17.56 10.44
C ASP A 250 3.64 -18.14 9.03
N THR A 251 4.59 -18.99 8.59
CA THR A 251 4.72 -19.82 7.35
C THR A 251 4.21 -19.33 5.98
N ALA A 252 3.20 -18.50 5.86
CA ALA A 252 2.71 -17.80 4.67
C ALA A 252 1.67 -16.79 5.15
N THR A 253 2.09 -15.61 5.66
CA THR A 253 1.08 -14.67 6.15
C THR A 253 0.16 -14.24 5.00
N ASP A 254 -1.11 -14.52 5.19
CA ASP A 254 -2.20 -14.12 4.31
C ASP A 254 -2.18 -12.62 3.95
N SER A 255 -1.53 -11.78 4.76
CA SER A 255 -1.28 -10.37 4.45
C SER A 255 -0.24 -10.13 3.35
N GLU A 256 0.81 -10.97 3.26
CA GLU A 256 1.80 -10.92 2.19
C GLU A 256 1.21 -11.45 0.88
N ARG A 257 0.51 -12.58 0.94
CA ARG A 257 -0.24 -13.10 -0.22
C ARG A 257 -1.25 -12.08 -0.72
N PHE A 258 -1.98 -11.42 0.18
CA PHE A 258 -2.92 -10.34 -0.16
C PHE A 258 -2.25 -9.10 -0.77
N TYR A 259 -1.09 -8.70 -0.23
CA TYR A 259 -0.34 -7.57 -0.80
C TYR A 259 0.18 -7.89 -2.20
N ASN A 260 0.77 -9.08 -2.37
CA ASN A 260 1.33 -9.52 -3.65
C ASN A 260 0.24 -9.77 -4.69
N SER A 261 -0.92 -10.35 -4.32
CA SER A 261 -2.02 -10.57 -5.27
C SER A 261 -2.56 -9.26 -5.84
N ILE A 262 -2.69 -8.21 -5.00
CA ILE A 262 -3.05 -6.87 -5.48
C ILE A 262 -1.97 -6.32 -6.41
N LEU A 263 -0.68 -6.45 -6.04
CA LEU A 263 0.40 -5.97 -6.88
C LEU A 263 0.48 -6.69 -8.22
N GLU A 264 0.25 -7.99 -8.26
CA GLU A 264 0.26 -8.80 -9.48
C GLU A 264 -0.74 -8.23 -10.50
N VAL A 265 -1.99 -7.98 -10.08
CA VAL A 265 -3.01 -7.36 -10.96
C VAL A 265 -2.65 -5.91 -11.32
N LEU A 266 -2.09 -5.14 -10.40
CA LEU A 266 -1.70 -3.75 -10.69
C LEU A 266 -0.46 -3.64 -11.61
N GLU A 267 0.34 -4.70 -11.72
CA GLU A 267 1.55 -4.76 -12.55
C GLU A 267 1.37 -5.58 -13.83
N ASP A 268 0.20 -6.21 -14.00
CA ASP A 268 -0.15 -6.95 -15.20
C ASP A 268 -0.20 -6.01 -16.42
N PRO A 269 0.59 -6.30 -17.48
CA PRO A 269 0.54 -5.54 -18.73
C PRO A 269 -0.85 -5.54 -19.39
N ASP A 270 -1.61 -6.63 -19.26
CA ASP A 270 -2.92 -6.78 -19.91
C ASP A 270 -3.98 -5.87 -19.25
N GLU A 271 -3.78 -5.54 -17.97
CA GLU A 271 -4.66 -4.68 -17.17
C GLU A 271 -4.22 -3.20 -17.15
N ALA A 272 -3.26 -2.83 -17.99
CA ALA A 272 -2.59 -1.53 -17.92
C ALA A 272 -3.55 -0.34 -18.07
N ASP A 273 -4.59 -0.47 -18.92
CA ASP A 273 -5.56 0.61 -19.16
C ASP A 273 -6.43 0.89 -17.92
N ASP A 274 -6.95 -0.16 -17.28
CA ASP A 274 -7.74 -0.06 -16.05
C ASP A 274 -6.90 0.42 -14.86
N VAL A 275 -5.67 -0.08 -14.75
CA VAL A 275 -4.70 0.40 -13.75
C VAL A 275 -4.40 1.88 -13.96
N ASN A 276 -4.19 2.34 -15.18
CA ASN A 276 -3.94 3.76 -15.47
C ASN A 276 -5.16 4.63 -15.12
N ALA A 277 -6.37 4.16 -15.42
CA ALA A 277 -7.61 4.84 -15.03
C ALA A 277 -7.77 4.90 -13.51
N LEU A 278 -7.46 3.81 -12.81
CA LEU A 278 -7.44 3.74 -11.34
C LEU A 278 -6.44 4.73 -10.74
N LEU A 279 -5.19 4.75 -11.22
CA LEU A 279 -4.16 5.68 -10.75
C LEU A 279 -4.56 7.15 -10.99
N ALA A 280 -5.14 7.46 -12.16
CA ALA A 280 -5.67 8.79 -12.46
C ALA A 280 -6.81 9.19 -11.51
N TRP A 281 -7.71 8.26 -11.19
CA TRP A 281 -8.76 8.47 -10.19
C TRP A 281 -8.17 8.75 -8.81
N TRP A 282 -7.22 7.93 -8.33
CA TRP A 282 -6.58 8.11 -7.03
C TRP A 282 -5.83 9.44 -6.93
N ASN A 283 -5.09 9.83 -7.97
CA ASN A 283 -4.39 11.11 -8.00
C ASN A 283 -5.34 12.30 -7.87
N ARG A 284 -6.55 12.24 -8.47
CA ARG A 284 -7.58 13.27 -8.27
C ARG A 284 -8.09 13.34 -6.83
N GLN A 285 -8.17 12.20 -6.13
CA GLN A 285 -8.67 12.13 -4.75
C GLN A 285 -7.65 12.58 -3.70
N ILE A 286 -6.36 12.31 -3.94
CA ILE A 286 -5.28 12.52 -2.97
C ILE A 286 -4.49 13.80 -3.26
N PHE A 287 -4.24 14.10 -4.54
CA PHE A 287 -3.42 15.22 -4.99
C PHE A 287 -4.20 16.15 -5.95
N PRO A 288 -5.37 16.69 -5.55
CA PRO A 288 -6.24 17.47 -6.44
C PRO A 288 -5.59 18.75 -6.99
N ASN A 289 -4.62 19.30 -6.26
CA ASN A 289 -3.89 20.51 -6.66
C ASN A 289 -2.63 20.21 -7.48
N TYR A 290 -2.24 18.94 -7.61
CA TYR A 290 -1.12 18.55 -8.46
C TYR A 290 -1.61 18.43 -9.91
N ILE A 291 -1.63 19.57 -10.59
CA ILE A 291 -1.83 19.60 -12.04
C ILE A 291 -0.47 19.25 -12.64
N PRO A 292 -0.31 18.12 -13.39
CA PRO A 292 0.92 17.90 -14.14
C PRO A 292 1.15 19.16 -15.00
N ASN A 293 2.38 19.69 -15.01
CA ASN A 293 2.75 21.00 -15.58
C ASN A 293 2.38 21.23 -17.07
N ALA A 294 1.62 20.34 -17.71
CA ALA A 294 1.00 20.51 -19.00
C ALA A 294 -0.44 21.04 -18.85
N ARG A 295 -0.61 22.30 -18.43
CA ARG A 295 -1.77 23.04 -18.99
C ARG A 295 -1.41 23.34 -20.44
N PRO A 296 -2.16 22.85 -21.43
CA PRO A 296 -1.96 23.31 -22.80
C PRO A 296 -2.08 24.82 -22.78
N ILE A 297 -0.98 25.50 -23.13
CA ILE A 297 -0.98 26.94 -23.27
C ILE A 297 -2.03 27.24 -24.34
N SER A 298 -3.08 27.98 -23.97
CA SER A 298 -4.10 28.39 -24.95
C SER A 298 -3.40 29.00 -26.16
N LYS A 299 -3.78 28.54 -27.37
CA LYS A 299 -3.14 28.94 -28.64
C LYS A 299 -3.09 30.46 -28.81
N ASP A 300 -4.05 31.17 -28.20
CA ASP A 300 -4.17 32.63 -28.27
C ASP A 300 -3.45 33.39 -27.15
N SER A 301 -2.87 32.69 -26.17
CA SER A 301 -2.22 33.34 -25.05
C SER A 301 -0.91 34.03 -25.48
N ALA A 302 -0.59 35.12 -24.78
CA ALA A 302 0.68 35.83 -24.95
C ALA A 302 1.89 34.88 -24.76
N LEU A 303 1.78 33.90 -23.86
CA LEU A 303 2.83 32.92 -23.60
C LEU A 303 3.11 32.00 -24.80
N ALA A 304 2.07 31.58 -25.54
CA ALA A 304 2.25 30.82 -26.78
C ALA A 304 2.96 31.66 -27.84
N LYS A 305 2.56 32.93 -27.99
CA LYS A 305 3.17 33.88 -28.94
C LYS A 305 4.62 34.24 -28.59
N ILE A 306 4.96 34.29 -27.31
CA ILE A 306 6.32 34.53 -26.83
C ILE A 306 7.21 33.30 -27.10
N LYS A 307 6.72 32.08 -26.86
CA LYS A 307 7.47 30.85 -27.14
C LYS A 307 7.69 30.61 -28.63
N ALA A 308 6.74 30.98 -29.49
CA ALA A 308 6.88 30.88 -30.95
C ALA A 308 7.86 31.89 -31.57
N LYS A 309 8.33 32.89 -30.80
CA LYS A 309 9.33 33.87 -31.24
C LYS A 309 10.78 33.49 -30.87
N ARG A 310 10.98 32.44 -30.08
CA ARG A 310 12.31 31.84 -29.85
C ARG A 310 12.59 30.81 -30.92
#